data_AF-A0A6I1VZ45-F1
#
_entry.id   AF-A0A6I1VZ45-F1
#
_cell.length_a   1.000
_cell.length_b   1.000
_cell.length_c   1.000
_cell.angle_alpha   90.00
_cell.angle_beta   90.00
_cell.angle_gamma   90.00
#
_symmetry.space_group_name_H-M   'P 1'
#
loop_
_entity.id
_entity.type
_entity.pdbx_description
1 polymer ?
#
loop_
_entity_poly.entity_id
_entity_poly.type
_entity_poly.pdbx_seq_one_letter_code
_entity_poly.pdbx_strand_id
1 'polypeptide(L)'
;DYLTANLIDILAANTKFDTALMYVSDHGESLGEGGLYLHGLPYAMAPDEQTKVPLVLWMSDSLAKSEKVNVGCLKAQTTSPLSHDNLFHTVLGMMNVQTSSYRSALDFTAPCKPFVGGSYSGL
;
A
#
# COMPACT_ATOMS: atom_id res chain seq x y z
N ASP A 1 11.17 -11.54 -2.96
CA ASP A 1 10.57 -12.64 -2.18
C ASP A 1 11.33 -12.91 -0.89
N TYR A 2 12.45 -13.64 -0.89
CA TYR A 2 13.24 -13.97 0.31
C TYR A 2 13.54 -12.77 1.23
N LEU A 3 13.98 -11.63 0.68
CA LEU A 3 14.24 -10.43 1.49
C LEU A 3 12.98 -9.90 2.17
N THR A 4 11.88 -9.77 1.43
CA THR A 4 10.58 -9.31 1.95
C THR A 4 10.05 -10.25 3.03
N ALA A 5 10.16 -11.57 2.82
CA ALA A 5 9.75 -12.57 3.79
C ALA A 5 10.58 -12.49 5.09
N ASN A 6 11.92 -12.41 4.99
CA ASN A 6 12.76 -12.26 6.19
C ASN A 6 12.49 -10.95 6.94
N LEU A 7 12.20 -9.86 6.23
CA LEU A 7 11.81 -8.60 6.88
C LEU A 7 10.50 -8.75 7.65
N ILE A 8 9.53 -9.46 7.08
CA ILE A 8 8.28 -9.80 7.78
C ILE A 8 8.59 -10.63 9.03
N ASP A 9 9.44 -11.66 8.95
CA ASP A 9 9.78 -12.49 10.10
C ASP A 9 10.45 -11.68 11.22
N ILE A 10 11.36 -10.76 10.87
CA ILE A 10 12.00 -9.84 11.82
C ILE A 10 10.97 -8.94 12.51
N LEU A 11 10.03 -8.38 11.75
CA LEU A 11 9.00 -7.49 12.28
C LEU A 11 7.93 -8.24 13.09
N ALA A 12 7.60 -9.47 12.70
CA ALA A 12 6.63 -10.34 13.37
C ALA A 12 7.16 -10.87 14.70
N ALA A 13 8.47 -11.08 14.83
CA ALA A 13 9.10 -11.46 16.10
C ALA A 13 9.12 -10.32 17.14
N ASN A 14 8.77 -9.08 16.74
CA ASN A 14 8.75 -7.94 17.64
C ASN A 14 7.46 -7.89 18.46
N THR A 15 7.57 -8.12 19.77
CA THR A 15 6.42 -8.09 20.69
C THR A 15 6.22 -6.74 21.39
N LYS A 16 7.09 -5.76 21.13
CA LYS A 16 7.09 -4.45 21.82
C LYS A 16 6.42 -3.34 21.02
N PHE A 17 6.34 -3.48 19.70
CA PHE A 17 5.87 -2.44 18.80
C PHE A 17 4.79 -2.95 17.85
N ASP A 18 3.90 -2.05 17.46
CA ASP A 18 3.00 -2.24 16.33
C ASP A 18 3.81 -2.05 15.03
N THR A 19 3.92 -3.10 14.23
CA THR A 19 4.81 -3.13 13.06
C THR A 19 4.03 -3.35 11.77
N ALA A 20 4.56 -2.79 10.68
CA ALA A 20 4.09 -3.06 9.33
C ALA A 20 5.26 -3.05 8.35
N LEU A 21 5.09 -3.76 7.24
CA LEU A 21 5.91 -3.66 6.05
C LEU A 21 5.01 -3.29 4.88
N MET A 22 5.36 -2.21 4.19
CA MET A 22 4.80 -1.88 2.89
C MET A 22 5.93 -1.92 1.86
N TYR A 23 5.83 -2.83 0.90
CA TYR A 23 6.74 -2.93 -0.23
C TYR A 23 5.99 -2.59 -1.51
N VAL A 24 6.61 -1.79 -2.36
CA VAL A 24 6.11 -1.47 -3.71
C VAL A 24 7.32 -1.28 -4.63
N SER A 25 7.23 -1.79 -5.86
CA SER A 25 8.25 -1.49 -6.88
C SER A 25 8.04 -0.07 -7.42
N ASP A 26 9.11 0.60 -7.81
CA ASP A 26 9.08 1.90 -8.49
C ASP A 26 8.56 1.79 -9.93
N HIS A 27 8.96 0.74 -10.64
CA HIS A 27 8.43 0.37 -11.94
C HIS A 27 8.62 -1.13 -12.19
N GLY A 28 8.13 -1.61 -13.33
CA GLY A 28 8.37 -2.95 -13.84
C GLY A 28 9.50 -3.00 -14.88
N GLU A 29 9.62 -4.08 -15.63
CA GLU A 29 10.71 -4.35 -16.58
C GLU A 29 10.21 -5.17 -17.78
N SER A 30 10.55 -4.76 -19.00
CA SER A 30 10.39 -5.60 -20.19
C SER A 30 11.57 -6.56 -20.36
N LEU A 31 11.29 -7.82 -20.69
CA LEU A 31 12.26 -8.91 -20.78
C LEU A 31 12.37 -9.51 -22.19
N GLY A 32 11.85 -8.83 -23.21
CA GLY A 32 11.91 -9.21 -24.62
C GLY A 32 10.55 -9.26 -25.32
N GLU A 33 9.46 -8.98 -24.60
CA GLU A 33 8.10 -8.96 -25.13
C GLU A 33 8.00 -7.92 -26.26
N GLY A 34 7.57 -8.35 -27.45
CA GLY A 34 7.50 -7.46 -28.62
C GLY A 34 8.84 -6.86 -29.05
N GLY A 35 9.97 -7.43 -28.63
CA GLY A 35 11.31 -6.89 -28.88
C GLY A 35 11.72 -5.75 -27.95
N LEU A 36 10.92 -5.45 -26.93
CA LEU A 36 11.21 -4.44 -25.91
C LEU A 36 12.03 -5.06 -24.77
N TYR A 37 13.02 -4.32 -24.31
CA TYR A 37 13.86 -4.68 -23.17
C TYR A 37 13.97 -3.49 -22.22
N LEU A 38 14.32 -3.78 -20.98
CA LEU A 38 14.52 -2.79 -19.92
C LEU A 38 13.24 -2.02 -19.59
N HIS A 39 13.38 -0.79 -19.12
CA HIS A 39 12.32 0.13 -18.73
C HIS A 39 12.56 1.52 -19.31
N GLY A 40 11.65 2.45 -19.04
CA GLY A 40 11.80 3.87 -19.39
C GLY A 40 11.11 4.29 -20.69
N LEU A 41 10.17 3.48 -21.19
CA LEU A 41 9.29 3.94 -22.26
C LEU A 41 8.41 5.10 -21.77
N PRO A 42 8.03 6.05 -22.65
CA PRO A 42 7.05 7.07 -22.30
C PRO A 42 5.78 6.41 -21.77
N TYR A 43 5.28 6.86 -20.61
CA TYR A 43 4.20 6.19 -19.88
C TYR A 43 2.95 5.89 -20.74
N ALA A 44 2.58 6.81 -21.65
CA ALA A 44 1.45 6.64 -22.56
C ALA A 44 1.59 5.47 -23.57
N MET A 45 2.79 4.90 -23.69
CA MET A 45 3.15 3.83 -24.61
C MET A 45 3.79 2.63 -23.89
N ALA A 46 4.06 2.76 -22.59
CA ALA A 46 4.73 1.73 -21.81
C ALA A 46 3.76 0.55 -21.60
N PRO A 47 4.23 -0.70 -21.76
CA PRO A 47 3.37 -1.87 -21.59
C PRO A 47 3.14 -2.16 -20.10
N ASP A 48 2.23 -3.10 -19.82
CA ASP A 48 1.93 -3.55 -18.45
C ASP A 48 3.19 -4.02 -17.72
N GLU A 49 4.12 -4.66 -18.43
CA GLU A 49 5.39 -5.14 -17.88
C GLU A 49 6.21 -4.02 -17.23
N GLN A 50 6.11 -2.76 -17.70
CA GLN A 50 6.83 -1.62 -17.13
C GLN A 50 6.02 -0.81 -16.12
N THR A 51 4.68 -0.90 -16.15
CA THR A 51 3.79 -0.02 -15.37
C THR A 51 3.05 -0.74 -14.24
N LYS A 52 2.82 -2.04 -14.37
CA LYS A 52 2.12 -2.86 -13.37
C LYS A 52 3.11 -3.46 -12.39
N VAL A 53 3.16 -2.89 -11.19
CA VAL A 53 4.12 -3.24 -10.14
C VAL A 53 3.50 -4.03 -8.98
N PRO A 54 4.28 -4.86 -8.27
CA PRO A 54 3.81 -5.48 -7.05
C PRO A 54 3.67 -4.45 -5.92
N LEU A 55 2.62 -4.62 -5.12
CA LEU A 55 2.46 -3.99 -3.81
C LEU A 55 2.17 -5.09 -2.78
N VAL A 56 2.90 -5.09 -1.68
CA VAL A 56 2.68 -5.98 -0.53
C VAL A 56 2.51 -5.13 0.71
N LEU A 57 1.41 -5.34 1.43
CA LEU A 57 1.20 -4.82 2.77
C LEU A 57 1.11 -5.99 3.75
N TRP A 58 2.02 -6.01 4.70
CA TRP A 58 1.95 -6.84 5.90
C TRP A 58 1.85 -5.95 7.13
N MET A 59 1.08 -6.38 8.12
CA MET A 59 0.90 -5.68 9.40
C MET A 59 0.80 -6.70 10.52
N SER A 60 1.39 -6.38 11.67
CA SER A 60 1.28 -7.21 12.86
C SER A 60 -0.17 -7.29 13.33
N ASP A 61 -0.53 -8.39 13.99
CA ASP A 61 -1.86 -8.53 14.61
C ASP A 61 -2.13 -7.41 15.62
N SER A 62 -1.10 -6.91 16.30
CA SER A 62 -1.22 -5.82 17.25
C SER A 62 -1.57 -4.50 16.54
N LEU A 63 -0.89 -4.17 15.43
CA LEU A 63 -1.19 -2.99 14.61
C LEU A 63 -2.59 -3.07 14.00
N ALA A 64 -2.95 -4.22 13.43
CA ALA A 64 -4.28 -4.40 12.85
C ALA A 64 -5.39 -4.20 13.89
N LYS A 65 -5.16 -4.62 15.16
CA LYS A 65 -6.10 -4.41 16.27
C LYS A 65 -6.13 -2.96 16.74
N SER A 66 -4.97 -2.32 16.95
CA SER A 66 -4.88 -0.94 17.45
C SER A 66 -5.50 0.05 16.47
N GLU A 67 -5.24 -0.13 15.17
CA GLU A 67 -5.81 0.67 14.07
C GLU A 67 -7.20 0.19 13.62
N LYS A 68 -7.74 -0.86 14.26
CA LYS A 68 -9.05 -1.48 13.97
C LYS A 68 -9.22 -1.86 12.50
N VAL A 69 -8.15 -2.21 11.81
CA VAL A 69 -8.16 -2.59 10.40
C VAL A 69 -8.80 -3.97 10.24
N ASN A 70 -9.83 -4.06 9.41
CA ASN A 70 -10.41 -5.33 8.99
C ASN A 70 -9.53 -5.95 7.90
N VAL A 71 -8.64 -6.87 8.30
CA VAL A 71 -7.73 -7.58 7.37
C VAL A 71 -8.50 -8.41 6.32
N GLY A 72 -9.67 -8.95 6.67
CA GLY A 72 -10.52 -9.68 5.72
C GLY A 72 -11.05 -8.77 4.61
N CYS A 73 -11.45 -7.54 4.96
CA CYS A 73 -11.81 -6.50 3.99
C CYS A 73 -10.63 -6.15 3.08
N LEU A 74 -9.42 -5.93 3.63
CA LEU A 74 -8.24 -5.62 2.82
C LEU A 74 -7.93 -6.74 1.80
N LYS A 75 -8.01 -8.00 2.23
CA LYS A 75 -7.81 -9.15 1.33
C LYS A 75 -8.82 -9.17 0.18
N ALA A 76 -10.08 -8.82 0.44
CA ALA A 76 -11.11 -8.73 -0.59
C ALA A 76 -10.91 -7.57 -1.59
N GLN A 77 -10.09 -6.57 -1.25
CA GLN A 77 -9.78 -5.41 -2.10
C GLN A 77 -8.51 -5.60 -2.95
N THR A 78 -7.84 -6.74 -2.88
CA THR A 78 -6.55 -6.97 -3.56
C THR A 78 -6.61 -6.89 -5.08
N THR A 79 -7.79 -7.01 -5.69
CA THR A 79 -8.00 -6.87 -7.14
C THR A 79 -8.45 -5.46 -7.54
N SER A 80 -8.70 -4.58 -6.56
CA SER A 80 -9.06 -3.19 -6.83
C SER A 80 -7.85 -2.44 -7.40
N PRO A 81 -8.03 -1.59 -8.42
CA PRO A 81 -6.93 -0.86 -9.03
C PRO A 81 -6.34 0.14 -8.04
N LEU A 82 -5.00 0.16 -7.96
CA LEU A 82 -4.21 1.09 -7.16
C LEU A 82 -3.04 1.62 -7.98
N SER A 83 -2.52 2.79 -7.58
CA SER A 83 -1.30 3.39 -8.13
C SER A 83 -0.41 3.91 -7.00
N HIS A 84 0.75 4.48 -7.33
CA HIS A 84 1.57 5.20 -6.35
C HIS A 84 0.88 6.43 -5.75
N ASP A 85 -0.18 6.96 -6.37
CA ASP A 85 -0.96 8.07 -5.81
C ASP A 85 -1.57 7.71 -4.45
N ASN A 86 -1.81 6.41 -4.21
CA ASN A 86 -2.33 5.93 -2.95
C ASN A 86 -1.29 5.90 -1.83
N LEU A 87 0.01 5.77 -2.16
CA LEU A 87 1.07 5.48 -1.19
C LEU A 87 1.16 6.55 -0.10
N PHE A 88 1.18 7.83 -0.51
CA PHE A 88 1.29 8.96 0.41
C PHE A 88 0.15 8.97 1.43
N HIS A 89 -1.09 8.82 0.95
CA HIS A 89 -2.26 8.90 1.81
C HIS A 89 -2.41 7.68 2.70
N THR A 90 -2.10 6.48 2.20
CA THR A 90 -2.12 5.27 3.03
C THR A 90 -1.11 5.34 4.17
N VAL A 91 0.12 5.81 3.93
CA VAL A 91 1.13 5.95 4.99
C VAL A 91 0.65 6.94 6.07
N LEU A 92 0.12 8.10 5.67
CA LEU A 92 -0.44 9.07 6.63
C LEU A 92 -1.60 8.47 7.44
N GLY A 93 -2.50 7.74 6.77
CA GLY A 93 -3.65 7.08 7.40
C GLY A 93 -3.25 5.96 8.34
N MET A 94 -2.20 5.19 8.03
CA MET A 94 -1.66 4.14 8.91
C MET A 94 -0.89 4.71 10.11
N MET A 95 -0.37 5.94 10.01
CA MET A 95 0.34 6.62 11.09
C MET A 95 -0.55 7.59 11.89
N ASN A 96 -1.86 7.66 11.59
CA ASN A 96 -2.81 8.59 12.20
C ASN A 96 -2.38 10.07 12.16
N VAL A 97 -1.74 10.49 11.07
CA VAL A 97 -1.30 11.88 10.89
C VAL A 97 -2.48 12.77 10.51
N GLN A 98 -2.70 13.83 11.29
CA GLN A 98 -3.71 14.85 10.99
C GLN A 98 -3.10 15.97 10.16
N THR A 99 -3.54 16.12 8.91
CA THR A 99 -3.06 17.15 7.98
C THR A 99 -4.08 17.43 6.89
N SER A 100 -4.14 18.67 6.40
CA SER A 100 -4.99 19.06 5.27
C SER A 100 -4.58 18.40 3.96
N SER A 101 -3.36 17.88 3.87
CA SER A 101 -2.88 17.12 2.71
C SER A 101 -3.46 15.71 2.62
N TYR A 102 -4.07 15.18 3.69
CA TYR A 102 -4.61 13.82 3.68
C TYR A 102 -5.95 13.75 2.93
N ARG A 103 -6.10 12.75 2.05
CA ARG A 103 -7.32 12.47 1.28
C ARG A 103 -7.69 11.01 1.50
N SER A 104 -8.75 10.75 2.27
CA SER A 104 -9.19 9.39 2.60
C SER A 104 -9.56 8.55 1.38
N ALA A 105 -10.02 9.18 0.30
CA ALA A 105 -10.33 8.50 -0.97
C ALA A 105 -9.09 7.87 -1.65
N LEU A 106 -7.88 8.30 -1.28
CA LEU A 106 -6.62 7.76 -1.79
C LEU A 106 -5.91 6.84 -0.77
N ASP A 107 -6.40 6.76 0.48
CA ASP A 107 -5.95 5.74 1.44
C ASP A 107 -6.69 4.43 1.18
N PHE A 108 -6.00 3.44 0.63
CA PHE A 108 -6.62 2.15 0.31
C PHE A 108 -6.96 1.32 1.56
N THR A 109 -6.48 1.70 2.75
CA THR A 109 -6.84 1.06 4.02
C THR A 109 -8.08 1.68 4.66
N ALA A 110 -8.41 2.92 4.32
CA ALA A 110 -9.52 3.66 4.92
C ALA A 110 -10.88 2.94 4.81
N PRO A 111 -11.27 2.33 3.67
CA PRO A 111 -12.54 1.61 3.56
C PRO A 111 -12.65 0.38 4.48
N CYS A 112 -11.51 -0.14 4.95
CA CYS A 112 -11.43 -1.31 5.81
C CYS A 112 -11.19 -0.95 7.29
N LYS A 113 -11.21 0.33 7.64
CA LYS A 113 -11.23 0.82 9.02
C LYS A 113 -12.66 1.22 9.39
N PRO A 114 -13.02 1.26 10.69
CA PRO A 114 -14.31 1.78 11.11
C PRO A 114 -14.43 3.22 10.63
N PHE A 115 -15.64 3.61 10.18
CA PHE A 115 -15.94 5.01 9.95
C PHE A 115 -15.77 5.77 11.27
N VAL A 116 -14.64 6.45 11.43
CA VAL A 116 -14.50 7.45 12.48
C VAL A 116 -15.25 8.65 11.94
N GLY A 117 -16.48 8.85 12.41
CA GLY A 117 -17.30 10.04 12.13
C GLY A 117 -16.68 11.30 12.72
N GLY A 118 -15.48 11.66 12.26
CA GLY A 118 -14.82 12.91 12.54
C GLY A 118 -15.32 13.97 11.58
N SER A 119 -16.14 14.87 12.12
CA SER A 119 -16.62 16.09 11.49
C SER A 119 -15.49 16.85 10.78
N TYR A 120 -15.43 16.76 9.45
CA TYR A 120 -14.87 17.84 8.66
C TYR A 120 -16.01 18.82 8.33
N SER A 121 -16.42 19.58 9.34
CA SER A 121 -17.13 20.84 9.09
C SER A 121 -16.09 21.86 8.63
N GLY A 122 -15.76 21.77 7.35
CA GLY A 122 -14.98 22.75 6.60
C GLY A 122 -15.84 23.34 5.49
N LEU A 123 -17.00 23.88 5.88
CA LEU A 123 -17.63 25.03 5.24
C LEU A 123 -17.50 26.20 6.22
#